data_AF-A0A7J9TIJ0-F1
#
_entry.id   AF-A0A7J9TIJ0-F1
#
_cell.length_a   1.000
_cell.length_b   1.000
_cell.length_c   1.000
_cell.angle_alpha   90.00
_cell.angle_beta   90.00
_cell.angle_gamma   90.00
#
_symmetry.space_group_name_H-M   'P 1'
#
loop_
_entity.id
_entity.type
_entity.pdbx_description
1 polymer ?
#
loop_
_entity_poly.entity_id
_entity_poly.type
_entity_poly.pdbx_seq_one_letter_code
_entity_poly.pdbx_strand_id
1 'polypeptide(L)'
;MPNAYEWLKRWNKAGYDGLVPNFNGGPKPKLSEEEIEILKNLLKHKDDWKLKEVRKLIKEQFGVEHSEMHAGRIVVKLKQVP
;
A
#
# COMPACT_ATOMS: atom_id res chain seq x y z
N MET A 1 -13.04 14.15 12.02
CA MET A 1 -12.18 14.20 13.23
C MET A 1 -13.09 14.00 14.42
N PRO A 2 -12.71 13.24 15.47
CA PRO A 2 -13.55 13.09 16.64
C PRO A 2 -13.70 14.46 17.31
N ASN A 3 -14.93 14.84 17.68
CA ASN A 3 -15.18 16.09 18.39
C ASN A 3 -14.65 16.00 19.84
N ALA A 4 -14.46 17.13 20.53
CA ALA A 4 -13.94 17.15 21.90
C ALA A 4 -14.76 16.28 22.88
N TYR A 5 -16.06 16.13 22.61
CA TYR A 5 -16.95 15.27 23.39
C TYR A 5 -16.66 13.77 23.24
N GLU A 6 -16.27 13.33 22.05
CA GLU A 6 -15.93 11.93 21.77
C GLU A 6 -14.62 11.53 22.47
N TRP A 7 -13.65 12.44 22.54
CA TRP A 7 -12.43 12.25 23.32
C TRP A 7 -12.73 12.10 24.81
N LEU A 8 -13.57 12.99 25.37
CA LEU A 8 -13.97 12.92 26.77
C LEU A 8 -14.71 11.61 27.09
N LYS A 9 -15.60 11.16 26.20
CA LYS A 9 -16.33 9.90 26.37
C LYS A 9 -15.41 8.69 26.32
N ARG A 10 -14.40 8.68 25.44
CA ARG A 10 -13.41 7.60 25.36
C ARG A 10 -12.51 7.56 26.60
N TRP A 11 -12.07 8.72 27.08
CA TRP A 11 -11.32 8.84 28.32
C TRP A 11 -12.12 8.34 29.53
N ASN A 12 -13.37 8.76 29.67
CA ASN A 12 -14.22 8.32 30.80
C ASN A 12 -14.50 6.81 30.79
N LYS A 13 -14.41 6.15 29.62
CA LYS A 13 -14.68 4.72 29.48
C LYS A 13 -13.44 3.84 29.66
N ALA A 14 -12.29 4.27 29.13
CA ALA A 14 -11.10 3.43 29.01
C ALA A 14 -9.80 4.13 29.41
N GLY A 15 -9.89 5.33 30.01
CA GLY A 15 -8.73 6.11 30.46
C GLY A 15 -7.72 6.36 29.34
N TYR A 16 -6.45 6.10 29.64
CA TYR A 16 -5.34 6.26 28.69
C TYR A 16 -5.49 5.36 27.44
N ASP A 17 -5.92 4.11 27.60
CA ASP A 17 -6.17 3.19 26.47
C ASP A 17 -7.26 3.71 25.53
N GLY A 18 -8.23 4.48 26.05
CA GLY A 18 -9.27 5.11 25.25
C GLY A 18 -8.78 6.23 24.33
N LEU A 19 -7.61 6.79 24.62
CA LEU A 19 -6.96 7.81 23.78
C LEU A 19 -6.10 7.20 22.68
N VAL A 20 -5.80 5.89 22.76
CA VAL A 20 -5.04 5.21 21.73
C VAL A 20 -5.86 5.25 20.43
N PRO A 21 -5.34 5.91 19.38
CA PRO A 21 -6.05 5.97 18.12
C PRO A 21 -6.15 4.56 17.51
N ASN A 22 -7.39 4.12 17.28
CA ASN A 22 -7.66 2.87 16.59
C ASN A 22 -7.44 3.06 15.08
N PHE A 23 -6.19 3.10 14.65
CA PHE A 23 -5.84 3.15 13.24
C PHE A 23 -6.03 1.77 12.63
N ASN A 24 -7.09 1.61 11.84
CA ASN A 24 -7.33 0.39 11.07
C ASN A 24 -6.38 0.20 9.86
N GLY A 25 -5.22 0.88 9.86
CA GLY A 25 -4.17 0.68 8.86
C GLY A 25 -4.58 1.03 7.43
N GLY A 26 -5.23 2.17 7.20
CA GLY A 26 -5.53 2.67 5.84
C GLY A 26 -6.31 1.68 4.94
N PRO A 27 -6.52 2.05 3.66
CA PRO A 27 -7.08 1.11 2.68
C PRO A 27 -6.08 -0.02 2.40
N LYS A 28 -6.59 -1.25 2.27
CA LYS A 28 -5.77 -2.37 1.81
C LYS A 28 -5.19 -2.05 0.41
N PRO A 29 -3.91 -2.40 0.16
CA PRO A 29 -3.32 -2.22 -1.17
C PRO A 29 -4.11 -3.04 -2.21
N LYS A 30 -4.13 -2.54 -3.46
CA LYS A 30 -4.83 -3.20 -4.57
C LYS A 30 -4.15 -4.49 -5.03
N LEU A 31 -2.83 -4.58 -4.85
CA LEU A 31 -2.09 -5.81 -5.04
C LEU A 31 -1.90 -6.49 -3.68
N SER A 32 -2.17 -7.79 -3.68
CA SER A 32 -1.81 -8.73 -2.61
C SER A 32 -0.31 -8.98 -2.56
N GLU A 33 0.16 -9.53 -1.43
CA GLU A 33 1.57 -9.87 -1.23
C GLU A 33 2.07 -10.88 -2.29
N GLU A 34 1.22 -11.83 -2.69
CA GLU A 34 1.51 -12.85 -3.70
C GLU A 34 1.74 -12.24 -5.09
N GLU A 35 0.87 -11.31 -5.48
CA GLU A 35 0.97 -10.59 -6.76
C GLU A 35 2.23 -9.72 -6.80
N ILE A 36 2.62 -9.14 -5.66
CA ILE A 36 3.87 -8.39 -5.53
C ILE A 36 5.09 -9.30 -5.72
N GLU A 37 5.07 -10.52 -5.19
CA GLU A 37 6.18 -11.47 -5.34
C GLU A 37 6.30 -11.98 -6.79
N ILE A 38 5.16 -12.24 -7.46
CA ILE A 38 5.14 -12.56 -8.90
C ILE A 38 5.73 -11.40 -9.70
N LEU A 39 5.29 -10.16 -9.42
CA LEU A 39 5.82 -8.97 -10.07
C LEU A 39 7.33 -8.82 -9.84
N LYS A 40 7.82 -9.10 -8.63
CA LYS A 40 9.24 -9.08 -8.29
C LYS A 40 10.04 -10.08 -9.12
N ASN A 41 9.54 -11.31 -9.28
CA ASN A 41 10.19 -12.32 -10.11
C ASN A 41 10.23 -11.91 -11.59
N LEU A 42 9.13 -11.36 -12.12
CA LEU A 42 9.09 -10.83 -13.50
C LEU A 42 10.09 -9.69 -13.71
N LEU A 43 10.22 -8.80 -12.73
CA LEU A 43 11.18 -7.71 -12.76
C LEU A 43 12.64 -8.19 -12.65
N LYS A 44 12.92 -9.30 -11.95
CA LYS A 44 14.27 -9.87 -11.87
C LYS A 44 14.77 -10.45 -13.20
N HIS A 45 13.88 -10.90 -14.08
CA HIS A 45 14.27 -11.49 -15.36
C HIS A 45 14.84 -10.47 -16.36
N LYS A 46 14.64 -9.17 -16.15
CA LYS A 46 15.14 -8.10 -17.03
C LYS A 46 15.34 -6.82 -16.21
N ASP A 47 16.54 -6.23 -16.17
CA ASP A 47 16.80 -5.06 -15.31
C ASP A 47 16.20 -3.74 -15.86
N ASP A 48 16.04 -3.67 -17.19
CA ASP A 48 15.65 -2.47 -17.93
C ASP A 48 14.14 -2.37 -18.21
N TRP A 49 13.31 -2.42 -17.17
CA TRP A 49 11.88 -2.14 -17.33
C TRP A 49 11.60 -0.65 -17.38
N LYS A 50 10.93 -0.19 -18.44
CA LYS A 50 10.36 1.16 -18.45
C LYS A 50 9.11 1.21 -17.59
N LEU A 51 8.87 2.34 -16.93
CA LEU A 51 7.70 2.54 -16.06
C LEU A 51 6.35 2.24 -16.76
N LYS A 52 6.24 2.59 -18.05
CA LYS A 52 5.06 2.32 -18.87
C LYS A 52 4.86 0.82 -19.11
N GLU A 53 5.94 0.06 -19.27
CA GLU A 53 5.89 -1.39 -19.46
C GLU A 53 5.43 -2.08 -18.17
N VAL A 54 5.96 -1.68 -17.01
CA VAL A 54 5.52 -2.21 -15.72
C VAL A 54 4.04 -1.92 -15.46
N ARG A 55 3.59 -0.70 -15.76
CA ARG A 55 2.17 -0.34 -15.64
C ARG A 55 1.28 -1.19 -16.53
N LYS A 56 1.71 -1.42 -17.78
CA LYS A 56 0.98 -2.26 -18.73
C LYS A 56 0.94 -3.72 -18.26
N LEU A 57 2.06 -4.25 -17.78
CA LEU A 57 2.17 -5.60 -17.24
C LEU A 57 1.27 -5.79 -16.01
N ILE A 58 1.20 -4.81 -15.09
CA ILE A 58 0.32 -4.90 -13.93
C ILE A 58 -1.15 -4.92 -14.36
N LYS A 59 -1.52 -4.11 -15.37
CA LYS A 59 -2.87 -4.09 -15.92
C LYS A 59 -3.22 -5.41 -16.62
N GLU A 60 -2.28 -6.00 -17.37
CA GLU A 60 -2.50 -7.24 -18.12
C GLU A 60 -2.53 -8.49 -17.23
N GLN A 61 -1.66 -8.58 -16.22
CA GLN A 61 -1.55 -9.74 -15.33
C GLN A 61 -2.54 -9.72 -14.17
N PHE A 62 -2.74 -8.54 -13.55
CA PHE A 62 -3.53 -8.42 -12.32
C PHE A 62 -4.86 -7.68 -12.53
N GLY A 63 -5.10 -7.12 -13.73
CA GLY A 63 -6.30 -6.32 -14.00
C GLY A 63 -6.34 -5.00 -13.22
N VAL A 64 -5.26 -4.62 -12.55
CA VAL A 64 -5.21 -3.44 -11.68
C VAL A 64 -4.67 -2.23 -12.42
N GLU A 65 -5.46 -1.17 -12.48
CA GLU A 65 -4.97 0.12 -12.97
C GLU A 65 -4.33 0.96 -11.85
N HIS A 66 -3.06 1.29 -12.08
CA HIS A 66 -2.28 2.24 -11.30
C HIS A 66 -1.94 3.49 -12.12
N SER A 67 -1.76 4.61 -11.43
CA SER A 67 -1.12 5.80 -12.03
C SER A 67 0.38 5.57 -12.24
N GLU A 68 1.01 6.33 -13.13
CA GLU A 68 2.46 6.22 -13.37
C GLU A 68 3.27 6.43 -12.08
N MET A 69 2.88 7.42 -11.26
CA MET A 69 3.50 7.66 -9.95
C MET A 69 3.37 6.46 -9.00
N HIS A 70 2.21 5.80 -8.98
CA HIS A 70 1.98 4.65 -8.12
C HIS A 70 2.80 3.44 -8.60
N ALA A 71 2.80 3.16 -9.91
CA ALA A 71 3.65 2.13 -10.50
C ALA A 71 5.15 2.39 -10.20
N GLY A 72 5.57 3.66 -10.21
CA GLY A 72 6.96 4.03 -9.92
C GLY A 72 7.33 3.75 -8.48
N ARG A 73 6.44 4.06 -7.54
CA ARG A 73 6.64 3.71 -6.11
C ARG A 73 6.74 2.21 -5.90
N ILE A 74 5.94 1.41 -6.63
CA ILE A 74 6.02 -0.06 -6.56
C ILE A 74 7.41 -0.53 -7.03
N VAL A 75 7.88 -0.07 -8.19
CA VAL A 75 9.20 -0.44 -8.71
C VAL A 75 10.33 -0.04 -7.75
N VAL A 76 10.30 1.19 -7.22
CA VAL A 76 11.29 1.66 -6.26
C VAL A 76 11.27 0.82 -4.98
N LYS A 77 10.08 0.51 -4.45
CA LYS A 77 9.91 -0.34 -3.27
C LYS A 77 10.48 -1.75 -3.52
N LEU A 78 10.35 -2.28 -4.73
CA LEU A 78 10.89 -3.60 -5.10
C LEU A 78 12.40 -3.61 -5.30
N LYS A 79 13.02 -2.51 -5.77
CA LYS A 79 14.48 -2.38 -5.89
C LYS A 79 15.18 -2.03 -4.56
N GLN A 80 14.46 -1.49 -3.57
CA GLN A 80 15.03 -1.11 -2.26
C GLN A 80 15.15 -2.27 -1.25
N VAL A 81 14.72 -3.48 -1.60
CA VAL A 81 14.94 -4.67 -0.75
C VAL A 81 16.32 -5.24 -1.10
N PRO A 82 17.29 -5.26 -0.16
CA PRO A 82 18.60 -5.86 -0.40
C PRO A 82 18.52 -7.36 -0.68
#